data_AF-A0A7C9CS54-F1
#
_entry.id   AF-A0A7C9CS54-F1
#
_cell.length_a   1.000
_cell.length_b   1.000
_cell.length_c   1.000
_cell.angle_alpha   90.00
_cell.angle_beta   90.00
_cell.angle_gamma   90.00
#
_symmetry.space_group_name_H-M   'P 1'
#
loop_
_entity.id
_entity.type
_entity.pdbx_description
1 polymer ?
#
loop_
_entity_poly.entity_id
_entity_poly.type
_entity_poly.pdbx_seq_one_letter_code
_entity_poly.pdbx_strand_id
1 'polypeptide(L)'
;KLVKEEFQHHVGVNYLFAPWISWLLLLQCAPTAGAQPGTAAYLGLWWALVLPMVALDIKIYGQWFTTKGQRCNLTAVANPTSLMTVIGNLMGSRAAALMGWQETAMVLFSLGMVHYLVLFVTLYQRLSGPNTLPAMLRPVFSLFFAAPAVASLAWAGISGRFDTAAKMLFFLSLFLFTSLACRPSLFKIAMKRYNVTWWAYPFPITVVAIAATEYAEEVGATEADVLMLGLSALSVVVTFLLLLFTFFNTRLTILSPHHHQHHLPATTHALKDGTASTATALAGLAVPNN
;
A
#
# COMPACT_ATOMS: atom_id res chain seq x y z
N LYS A 1 0.79 -11.41 -20.61
CA LYS A 1 1.84 -10.40 -20.90
C LYS A 1 1.85 -9.31 -19.83
N LEU A 2 0.73 -8.61 -19.59
CA LEU A 2 0.57 -7.61 -18.51
C LEU A 2 1.04 -8.06 -17.12
N VAL A 3 0.63 -9.24 -16.63
CA VAL A 3 1.07 -9.75 -15.31
C VAL A 3 2.59 -9.98 -15.24
N LYS A 4 3.21 -10.40 -16.35
CA LYS A 4 4.66 -10.61 -16.42
C LYS A 4 5.42 -9.28 -16.43
N GLU A 5 4.86 -8.27 -17.10
CA GLU A 5 5.38 -6.89 -17.12
C GLU A 5 5.25 -6.22 -15.75
N GLU A 6 4.12 -6.40 -15.07
CA GLU A 6 3.90 -5.91 -13.70
C GLU A 6 4.81 -6.61 -12.69
N PHE A 7 5.05 -7.91 -12.85
CA PHE A 7 5.99 -8.68 -12.03
C PHE A 7 7.46 -8.29 -12.25
N GLN A 8 7.80 -7.69 -13.39
CA GLN A 8 9.14 -7.16 -13.66
C GLN A 8 9.30 -5.69 -13.26
N HIS A 9 8.20 -4.99 -12.96
CA HIS A 9 8.20 -3.58 -12.62
C HIS A 9 8.57 -3.36 -11.14
N HIS A 10 9.65 -2.61 -10.89
CA HIS A 10 10.22 -2.37 -9.54
C HIS A 10 9.21 -1.82 -8.50
N VAL A 11 8.15 -1.15 -8.94
CA VAL A 11 7.10 -0.59 -8.08
C VAL A 11 5.80 -1.40 -8.14
N GLY A 12 5.53 -2.06 -9.27
CA GLY A 12 4.25 -2.77 -9.50
C GLY A 12 4.13 -4.04 -8.66
N VAL A 13 5.26 -4.72 -8.44
CA VAL A 13 5.33 -5.96 -7.65
C VAL A 13 4.77 -5.79 -6.24
N ASN A 14 4.91 -4.63 -5.61
CA ASN A 14 4.40 -4.39 -4.25
C ASN A 14 2.86 -4.42 -4.19
N TYR A 15 2.17 -4.03 -5.26
CA TYR A 15 0.71 -4.10 -5.31
C TYR A 15 0.19 -5.54 -5.40
N LEU A 16 1.03 -6.49 -5.83
CA LEU A 16 0.68 -7.91 -5.86
C LEU A 16 0.47 -8.50 -4.46
N PHE A 17 0.87 -7.81 -3.39
CA PHE A 17 0.56 -8.20 -2.01
C PHE A 17 -0.90 -7.93 -1.63
N ALA A 18 -1.57 -6.94 -2.25
CA ALA A 18 -2.93 -6.54 -1.86
C ALA A 18 -3.98 -7.66 -1.93
N PRO A 19 -4.04 -8.50 -2.99
CA PRO A 19 -5.00 -9.62 -3.04
C PRO A 19 -4.78 -10.62 -1.91
N TRP A 20 -3.51 -10.94 -1.59
CA TRP A 20 -3.16 -11.88 -0.54
C TRP A 20 -3.49 -11.32 0.85
N ILE A 21 -3.17 -10.05 1.12
CA ILE A 21 -3.53 -9.37 2.38
C ILE A 21 -5.05 -9.37 2.56
N SER A 22 -5.79 -9.03 1.50
CA SER A 22 -7.26 -9.01 1.53
C SER A 22 -7.83 -10.40 1.85
N TRP A 23 -7.27 -11.46 1.28
CA TRP A 23 -7.71 -12.83 1.54
C TRP A 23 -7.36 -13.30 2.96
N LEU A 24 -6.20 -12.92 3.50
CA LEU A 24 -5.82 -13.19 4.89
C LEU A 24 -6.71 -12.43 5.90
N LEU A 25 -7.14 -11.20 5.56
CA LEU A 25 -8.09 -10.45 6.38
C LEU A 25 -9.48 -11.10 6.32
N LEU A 26 -9.94 -11.50 5.12
CA LEU A 26 -11.20 -12.22 4.97
C LEU A 26 -11.21 -13.53 5.75
N LEU A 27 -10.09 -14.25 5.75
CA LEU A 27 -9.92 -15.48 6.53
C LEU A 27 -10.05 -15.22 8.04
N GLN A 28 -9.54 -14.09 8.54
CA GLN A 28 -9.66 -13.68 9.94
C GLN A 28 -11.07 -13.19 10.30
N CYS A 29 -11.79 -12.56 9.36
CA CYS A 29 -13.13 -12.00 9.56
C CYS A 29 -14.28 -12.99 9.34
N ALA A 30 -14.02 -14.16 8.78
CA ALA A 30 -15.03 -15.17 8.49
C ALA A 30 -15.03 -16.28 9.56
N PRO A 31 -15.81 -16.15 10.65
CA PRO A 31 -16.08 -17.25 11.56
C PRO A 31 -17.13 -18.17 10.92
N THR A 32 -16.84 -18.77 9.76
CA THR A 32 -17.79 -19.69 9.14
C THR A 32 -17.81 -20.99 9.93
N ALA A 33 -18.90 -21.20 10.68
CA ALA A 33 -19.63 -22.42 11.07
C ALA A 33 -19.03 -23.84 10.83
N GLY A 34 -17.71 -24.00 10.87
CA GLY A 34 -16.99 -25.25 10.56
C GLY A 34 -15.47 -25.11 10.40
N ALA A 35 -14.95 -23.89 10.24
CA ALA A 35 -13.51 -23.58 10.26
C ALA A 35 -13.08 -23.23 11.70
N GLN A 36 -12.96 -24.25 12.54
CA GLN A 36 -12.22 -24.10 13.80
C GLN A 36 -10.75 -23.83 13.45
N PRO A 37 -10.04 -22.94 14.18
CA PRO A 37 -8.58 -22.82 14.10
C PRO A 37 -7.98 -24.21 14.36
N GLY A 38 -7.57 -24.92 13.30
CA GLY A 38 -7.11 -26.31 13.38
C GLY A 38 -7.67 -27.28 12.33
N THR A 39 -8.71 -26.91 11.57
CA THR A 39 -9.17 -27.74 10.44
C THR A 39 -8.14 -27.74 9.31
N ALA A 40 -7.82 -28.92 8.75
CA ALA A 40 -6.83 -29.07 7.67
C ALA A 40 -7.09 -28.15 6.46
N ALA A 41 -8.37 -27.84 6.18
CA ALA A 41 -8.77 -26.89 5.15
C ALA A 41 -8.31 -25.45 5.42
N TYR A 42 -8.45 -24.98 6.67
CA TYR A 42 -7.99 -23.65 7.09
C TYR A 42 -6.46 -23.54 7.00
N LEU A 43 -5.77 -24.61 7.40
CA LEU A 43 -4.31 -24.69 7.32
C LEU A 43 -3.80 -24.69 5.87
N GLY A 44 -4.45 -25.46 4.99
CA GLY A 44 -4.13 -25.49 3.56
C GLY A 44 -4.35 -24.14 2.89
N LEU A 45 -5.44 -23.44 3.23
CA LEU A 45 -5.71 -22.08 2.76
C LEU A 45 -4.66 -21.09 3.25
N TRP A 46 -4.27 -21.13 4.53
CA TRP A 46 -3.25 -20.24 5.05
C TRP A 46 -1.90 -20.43 4.35
N TRP A 47 -1.44 -21.68 4.17
CA TRP A 47 -0.21 -21.96 3.43
C TRP A 47 -0.27 -21.48 1.99
N ALA A 48 -1.41 -21.69 1.31
CA ALA A 48 -1.61 -21.21 -0.05
C ALA A 48 -1.54 -19.68 -0.16
N LEU A 49 -1.81 -18.94 0.91
CA LEU A 49 -1.77 -17.48 0.95
C LEU A 49 -0.41 -16.93 1.39
N VAL A 50 0.26 -17.59 2.33
CA VAL A 50 1.56 -17.15 2.86
C VAL A 50 2.72 -17.56 1.97
N LEU A 51 2.66 -18.72 1.32
CA LEU A 51 3.74 -19.19 0.45
C LEU A 51 4.03 -18.21 -0.71
N PRO A 52 3.03 -17.65 -1.42
CA PRO A 52 3.25 -16.60 -2.41
C PRO A 52 3.80 -15.30 -1.81
N MET A 53 3.37 -14.90 -0.60
CA MET A 53 3.90 -13.72 0.07
C MET A 53 5.39 -13.88 0.39
N VAL A 54 5.78 -15.01 0.98
CA VAL A 54 7.18 -15.31 1.31
C VAL A 54 8.03 -15.42 0.04
N ALA A 55 7.50 -16.02 -1.04
CA ALA A 55 8.20 -16.07 -2.32
C ALA A 55 8.40 -14.67 -2.93
N LEU A 56 7.39 -13.79 -2.82
CA LEU A 56 7.50 -12.39 -3.24
C LEU A 56 8.52 -11.63 -2.39
N ASP A 57 8.54 -11.85 -1.08
CA ASP A 57 9.54 -11.27 -0.18
C ASP A 57 10.94 -11.73 -0.55
N ILE A 58 11.18 -13.03 -0.68
CA ILE A 58 12.49 -13.58 -1.08
C ILE A 58 12.95 -12.98 -2.41
N LYS A 59 12.03 -12.77 -3.37
CA LYS A 59 12.37 -12.12 -4.64
C LYS A 59 12.75 -10.65 -4.45
N ILE A 60 11.97 -9.88 -3.68
CA ILE A 60 12.23 -8.46 -3.43
C ILE A 60 13.55 -8.28 -2.68
N TYR A 61 13.76 -9.05 -1.61
CA TYR A 61 15.00 -9.06 -0.85
C TYR A 61 16.18 -9.57 -1.68
N GLY A 62 16.01 -10.63 -2.47
CA GLY A 62 17.03 -11.15 -3.36
C GLY A 62 17.47 -10.10 -4.40
N GLN A 63 16.51 -9.36 -4.97
CA GLN A 63 16.81 -8.23 -5.85
C GLN A 63 17.58 -7.12 -5.12
N TRP A 64 17.24 -6.86 -3.85
CA TRP A 64 17.95 -5.90 -3.02
C TRP A 64 19.41 -6.31 -2.76
N PHE A 65 19.67 -7.59 -2.50
CA PHE A 65 21.02 -8.11 -2.21
C PHE A 65 21.89 -8.36 -3.45
N THR A 66 21.31 -8.80 -4.57
CA THR A 66 22.08 -9.27 -5.75
C THR A 66 22.34 -8.18 -6.79
N THR A 67 21.59 -7.07 -6.79
CA THR A 67 21.74 -6.05 -7.84
C THR A 67 22.98 -5.18 -7.60
N LYS A 68 24.14 -5.68 -8.04
CA LYS A 68 25.38 -4.89 -8.24
C LYS A 68 25.20 -3.95 -9.42
N GLY A 69 25.13 -2.64 -9.17
CA GLY A 69 25.37 -1.62 -10.21
C GLY A 69 24.30 -0.53 -10.33
N GLN A 70 24.60 0.63 -9.74
CA GLN A 70 24.33 1.99 -10.25
C GLN A 70 22.88 2.44 -10.62
N ARG A 71 21.85 1.60 -10.54
CA ARG A 71 20.44 1.97 -10.83
C ARG A 71 19.43 1.69 -9.71
N CYS A 72 19.88 1.30 -8.53
CA CYS A 72 19.03 1.19 -7.34
C CYS A 72 19.66 1.95 -6.18
N ASN A 73 19.60 3.29 -6.23
CA ASN A 73 19.71 4.05 -4.99
C ASN A 73 18.61 3.55 -4.06
N LEU A 74 18.88 3.35 -2.76
CA LEU A 74 17.85 3.05 -1.76
C LEU A 74 16.67 4.03 -1.89
N THR A 75 16.95 5.27 -2.32
CA THR A 75 16.00 6.34 -2.64
C THR A 75 15.05 6.06 -3.81
N ALA A 76 15.42 5.25 -4.81
CA ALA A 76 14.58 4.91 -5.95
C ALA A 76 13.66 3.70 -5.67
N VAL A 77 14.12 2.76 -4.83
CA VAL A 77 13.44 1.49 -4.53
C VAL A 77 12.62 1.55 -3.23
N ALA A 78 12.96 2.43 -2.28
CA ALA A 78 12.13 2.72 -1.11
C ALA A 78 10.90 3.54 -1.54
N ASN A 79 9.89 2.85 -2.06
CA ASN A 79 8.57 3.38 -2.30
C ASN A 79 7.71 3.12 -1.05
N PRO A 80 6.88 4.08 -0.60
CA PRO A 80 5.86 3.82 0.42
C PRO A 80 5.05 2.53 0.21
N THR A 81 4.86 2.06 -1.02
CA THR A 81 4.23 0.75 -1.29
C THR A 81 4.98 -0.46 -0.73
N SER A 82 6.27 -0.36 -0.44
CA SER A 82 7.01 -1.45 0.23
C SER A 82 6.52 -1.67 1.66
N LEU A 83 5.80 -0.71 2.28
CA LEU A 83 5.10 -0.94 3.55
C LEU A 83 3.99 -2.00 3.43
N MET A 84 3.52 -2.32 2.22
CA MET A 84 2.55 -3.41 2.01
C MET A 84 3.17 -4.77 2.32
N THR A 85 4.47 -4.98 2.04
CA THR A 85 5.15 -6.25 2.34
C THR A 85 5.34 -6.41 3.86
N VAL A 86 5.64 -5.32 4.56
CA VAL A 86 5.68 -5.24 6.02
C VAL A 86 4.32 -5.66 6.60
N ILE A 87 3.25 -5.03 6.14
CA ILE A 87 1.88 -5.31 6.61
C ILE A 87 1.50 -6.77 6.30
N GLY A 88 1.86 -7.28 5.12
CA GLY A 88 1.63 -8.68 4.76
C GLY A 88 2.30 -9.67 5.72
N ASN A 89 3.58 -9.45 6.04
CA ASN A 89 4.32 -10.28 6.99
C ASN A 89 3.73 -10.21 8.41
N LEU A 90 3.36 -9.03 8.89
CA LEU A 90 2.76 -8.86 10.21
C LEU A 90 1.34 -9.48 10.28
N MET A 91 0.55 -9.38 9.21
CA MET A 91 -0.74 -10.06 9.11
C MET A 91 -0.60 -11.57 9.04
N GLY A 92 0.37 -12.07 8.28
CA GLY A 92 0.72 -13.48 8.24
C GLY A 92 1.16 -14.00 9.61
N SER A 93 1.93 -13.20 10.35
CA SER A 93 2.32 -13.49 11.73
C SER A 93 1.12 -13.58 12.67
N ARG A 94 0.21 -12.60 12.66
CA ARG A 94 -1.02 -12.64 13.47
C ARG A 94 -1.85 -13.88 13.15
N ALA A 95 -2.04 -14.18 11.87
CA ALA A 95 -2.79 -15.36 11.44
C ALA A 95 -2.11 -16.67 11.88
N ALA A 96 -0.78 -16.76 11.83
CA ALA A 96 -0.02 -17.91 12.35
C ALA A 96 -0.18 -18.07 13.87
N ALA A 97 -0.15 -16.97 14.61
CA ALA A 97 -0.31 -16.98 16.06
C ALA A 97 -1.71 -17.48 16.47
N LEU A 98 -2.76 -17.05 15.76
CA LEU A 98 -4.14 -17.52 15.97
C LEU A 98 -4.33 -19.03 15.68
N MET A 99 -3.47 -19.64 14.87
CA MET A 99 -3.45 -21.09 14.62
C MET A 99 -2.60 -21.88 15.63
N GLY A 100 -1.97 -21.21 16.59
CA GLY A 100 -1.04 -21.83 17.55
C GLY A 100 0.37 -22.06 17.00
N TRP A 101 0.71 -21.52 15.82
CA TRP A 101 2.02 -21.69 15.19
C TRP A 101 3.01 -20.59 15.60
N GLN A 102 3.41 -20.64 16.86
CA GLN A 102 4.18 -19.56 17.51
C GLN A 102 5.53 -19.29 16.84
N GLU A 103 6.31 -20.32 16.48
CA GLU A 103 7.61 -20.16 15.82
C GLU A 103 7.49 -19.49 14.45
N THR A 104 6.48 -19.89 13.65
CA THR A 104 6.25 -19.29 12.34
C THR A 104 5.78 -17.85 12.47
N ALA A 105 4.92 -17.58 13.46
CA ALA A 105 4.47 -16.24 13.78
C ALA A 105 5.65 -15.33 14.16
N MET A 106 6.59 -15.82 14.97
CA MET A 106 7.79 -15.07 15.37
C MET A 106 8.73 -14.78 14.20
N VAL A 107 8.92 -15.73 13.27
CA VAL A 107 9.74 -15.50 12.06
C VAL A 107 9.13 -14.40 11.18
N LEU A 108 7.84 -14.49 10.87
CA LEU A 108 7.14 -13.51 10.05
C LEU A 108 7.08 -12.14 10.73
N PHE A 109 6.87 -12.10 12.05
CA PHE A 109 6.90 -10.88 12.85
C PHE A 109 8.26 -10.18 12.77
N SER A 110 9.33 -10.95 12.99
CA SER A 110 10.71 -10.44 12.99
C SER A 110 11.08 -9.87 11.62
N LEU A 111 10.74 -10.57 10.54
CA LEU A 111 10.98 -10.11 9.18
C LEU A 111 10.22 -8.80 8.89
N GLY A 112 8.94 -8.74 9.26
CA GLY A 112 8.11 -7.54 9.13
C GLY A 112 8.66 -6.35 9.89
N MET A 113 9.07 -6.54 11.15
CA MET A 113 9.58 -5.46 12.01
C MET A 113 10.94 -4.91 11.57
N VAL A 114 11.87 -5.78 11.17
CA VAL A 114 13.17 -5.35 10.63
C VAL A 114 12.96 -4.56 9.33
N HIS A 115 12.10 -5.05 8.45
CA HIS A 115 11.78 -4.34 7.21
C HIS A 115 11.09 -2.99 7.47
N TYR A 116 10.17 -2.95 8.43
CA TYR A 116 9.52 -1.72 8.87
C TYR A 116 10.56 -0.68 9.30
N LEU A 117 11.52 -1.05 10.15
CA LEU A 117 12.53 -0.11 10.65
C LEU A 117 13.39 0.47 9.51
N VAL A 118 13.81 -0.38 8.57
CA VAL A 118 14.58 0.05 7.38
C VAL A 118 13.76 1.02 6.52
N LEU A 119 12.51 0.70 6.23
CA LEU A 119 11.61 1.57 5.45
C LEU A 119 11.28 2.87 6.19
N PHE A 120 11.07 2.80 7.50
CA PHE A 120 10.80 3.96 8.34
C PHE A 120 11.92 4.98 8.24
N VAL A 121 13.17 4.56 8.50
CA VAL A 121 14.34 5.45 8.44
C VAL A 121 14.55 5.99 7.02
N THR A 122 14.53 5.12 6.01
CA THR A 122 14.83 5.51 4.61
C THR A 122 13.78 6.48 4.05
N LEU A 123 12.49 6.23 4.28
CA LEU A 123 11.43 7.10 3.80
C LEU A 123 11.35 8.40 4.60
N TYR A 124 11.64 8.38 5.91
CA TYR A 124 11.68 9.59 6.73
C TYR A 124 12.80 10.54 6.28
N GLN A 125 13.97 10.01 5.94
CA GLN A 125 15.06 10.79 5.36
C GLN A 125 14.69 11.36 3.98
N ARG A 126 13.99 10.58 3.14
CA ARG A 126 13.55 11.01 1.81
C ARG A 126 12.51 12.13 1.85
N LEU A 127 11.64 12.13 2.86
CA LEU A 127 10.64 13.18 3.09
C LEU A 127 11.27 14.55 3.36
N SER A 128 12.45 14.57 3.98
CA SER A 128 13.16 15.80 4.35
C SER A 128 14.10 16.33 3.24
N GLY A 129 14.29 15.57 2.16
CA GLY A 129 15.22 15.90 1.07
C GLY A 129 14.58 16.66 -0.11
N PRO A 130 15.40 17.18 -1.06
CA PRO A 130 14.94 17.99 -2.20
C PRO A 130 14.07 17.22 -3.21
N ASN A 131 14.09 15.89 -3.18
CA ASN A 131 13.25 15.01 -4.01
C ASN A 131 11.98 14.57 -3.26
N THR A 132 11.15 15.55 -2.88
CA THR A 132 9.88 15.29 -2.19
C THR A 132 8.97 14.41 -3.04
N LEU A 133 8.40 13.37 -2.42
CA LEU A 133 7.52 12.41 -3.08
C LEU A 133 6.33 13.10 -3.79
N PRO A 134 5.94 12.64 -5.00
CA PRO A 134 4.78 13.18 -5.72
C PRO A 134 3.53 13.20 -4.86
N ALA A 135 2.69 14.22 -5.02
CA ALA A 135 1.46 14.39 -4.23
C ALA A 135 0.48 13.20 -4.33
N MET A 136 0.59 12.37 -5.36
CA MET A 136 -0.20 11.14 -5.55
C MET A 136 0.13 10.02 -4.55
N LEU A 137 1.33 9.98 -3.95
CA LEU A 137 1.73 8.93 -3.00
C LEU A 137 1.33 9.26 -1.55
N ARG A 138 0.61 10.36 -1.33
CA ARG A 138 0.25 10.82 0.02
C ARG A 138 -0.67 9.87 0.80
N PRO A 139 -1.63 9.17 0.18
CA PRO A 139 -2.42 8.15 0.88
C PRO A 139 -1.55 7.03 1.43
N VAL A 140 -0.43 6.73 0.80
CA VAL A 140 0.49 5.67 1.23
C VAL A 140 1.24 6.05 2.51
N PHE A 141 1.29 7.34 2.91
CA PHE A 141 1.80 7.72 4.23
C PHE A 141 0.95 7.16 5.39
N SER A 142 -0.33 6.85 5.14
CA SER A 142 -1.15 6.20 6.16
C SER A 142 -0.65 4.80 6.53
N LEU A 143 0.11 4.14 5.64
CA LEU A 143 0.72 2.84 5.95
C LEU A 143 1.81 2.92 7.05
N PHE A 144 2.38 4.10 7.33
CA PHE A 144 3.39 4.26 8.38
C PHE A 144 2.85 4.01 9.77
N PHE A 145 1.63 4.46 10.06
CA PHE A 145 1.00 4.17 11.34
C PHE A 145 0.26 2.83 11.31
N ALA A 146 -0.14 2.34 10.14
CA ALA A 146 -0.74 1.02 9.99
C ALA A 146 0.22 -0.08 10.46
N ALA A 147 1.47 -0.08 9.96
CA ALA A 147 2.45 -1.12 10.27
C ALA A 147 2.64 -1.37 11.79
N PRO A 148 2.92 -0.36 12.65
CA PRO A 148 3.03 -0.59 14.09
C PRO A 148 1.71 -1.01 14.75
N ALA A 149 0.53 -0.61 14.23
CA ALA A 149 -0.75 -1.12 14.74
C ALA A 149 -0.99 -2.59 14.37
N VAL A 150 -0.61 -3.01 13.16
CA VAL A 150 -0.64 -4.44 12.81
C VAL A 150 0.35 -5.22 13.66
N ALA A 151 1.53 -4.65 13.92
CA ALA A 151 2.55 -5.26 14.77
C ALA A 151 2.05 -5.44 16.21
N SER A 152 1.35 -4.46 16.79
CA SER A 152 0.77 -4.63 18.15
C SER A 152 -0.22 -5.79 18.20
N LEU A 153 -1.10 -5.88 17.19
CA LEU A 153 -2.08 -6.97 17.07
C LEU A 153 -1.43 -8.35 16.83
N ALA A 154 -0.36 -8.39 16.03
CA ALA A 154 0.39 -9.62 15.79
C ALA A 154 1.13 -10.08 17.06
N TRP A 155 1.73 -9.14 17.79
CA TRP A 155 2.41 -9.44 19.05
C TRP A 155 1.44 -9.88 20.15
N ALA A 156 0.26 -9.25 20.23
CA ALA A 156 -0.79 -9.68 21.14
C ALA A 156 -1.24 -11.12 20.84
N GLY A 157 -1.33 -11.49 19.56
CA GLY A 157 -1.58 -12.87 19.13
C GLY A 157 -0.47 -13.84 19.55
N ILE A 158 0.80 -13.46 19.41
CA ILE A 158 1.96 -14.29 19.80
C ILE A 158 2.00 -14.47 21.32
N SER A 159 1.86 -13.39 22.08
CA SER A 159 1.95 -13.38 23.53
C SER A 159 0.67 -13.89 24.22
N GLY A 160 -0.42 -14.02 23.47
CA GLY A 160 -1.75 -14.40 23.97
C GLY A 160 -2.42 -13.35 24.87
N ARG A 161 -1.84 -12.15 24.97
CA ARG A 161 -2.33 -11.02 25.79
C ARG A 161 -1.81 -9.71 25.22
N PHE A 162 -2.47 -8.60 25.53
CA PHE A 162 -2.03 -7.27 25.10
C PHE A 162 -0.98 -6.69 26.07
N ASP A 163 0.22 -7.30 26.05
CA ASP A 163 1.32 -6.99 26.96
C ASP A 163 1.99 -5.62 26.72
N THR A 164 3.06 -5.33 27.46
CA THR A 164 3.83 -4.08 27.36
C THR A 164 4.37 -3.84 25.95
N ALA A 165 4.82 -4.86 25.24
CA ALA A 165 5.37 -4.72 23.90
C ALA A 165 4.26 -4.40 22.87
N ALA A 166 3.09 -5.03 22.98
CA ALA A 166 1.91 -4.65 22.20
C ALA A 166 1.49 -3.20 22.48
N LYS A 167 1.49 -2.77 23.75
CA LYS A 167 1.19 -1.38 24.16
C LYS A 167 2.19 -0.38 23.57
N MET A 168 3.50 -0.68 23.61
CA MET A 168 4.53 0.19 23.02
C MET A 168 4.32 0.41 21.52
N LEU A 169 4.01 -0.65 20.78
CA LEU A 169 3.74 -0.59 19.34
C LEU A 169 2.43 0.17 19.04
N PHE A 170 1.39 -0.04 19.85
CA PHE A 170 0.13 0.69 19.74
C PHE A 170 0.31 2.19 19.97
N PHE A 171 1.01 2.61 21.03
CA PHE A 171 1.28 4.02 21.29
C PHE A 171 2.17 4.65 20.21
N LEU A 172 3.13 3.90 19.65
CA LEU A 172 3.89 4.36 18.49
C LEU A 172 2.97 4.62 17.29
N SER A 173 2.00 3.73 17.04
CA SER A 173 1.01 3.94 15.99
C SER A 173 0.14 5.17 16.24
N LEU A 174 -0.40 5.34 17.44
CA LEU A 174 -1.22 6.51 17.81
C LEU A 174 -0.46 7.82 17.66
N PHE A 175 0.82 7.84 18.05
CA PHE A 175 1.68 9.01 17.87
C PHE A 175 1.84 9.37 16.40
N LEU A 176 2.14 8.38 15.53
CA LEU A 176 2.28 8.60 14.10
C LEU A 176 0.95 9.01 13.44
N PHE A 177 -0.15 8.38 13.84
CA PHE A 177 -1.50 8.72 13.40
C PHE A 177 -1.84 10.18 13.73
N THR A 178 -1.65 10.59 14.98
CA THR A 178 -1.92 11.95 15.46
C THR A 178 -1.01 12.97 14.77
N SER A 179 0.29 12.67 14.65
CA SER A 179 1.25 13.53 13.95
C SER A 179 0.85 13.79 12.50
N LEU A 180 0.34 12.77 11.80
CA LEU A 180 -0.14 12.89 10.44
C LEU A 180 -1.47 13.65 10.37
N ALA A 181 -2.40 13.37 11.29
CA ALA A 181 -3.70 14.03 11.38
C ALA A 181 -3.58 15.55 11.66
N CYS A 182 -2.61 15.96 12.48
CA CYS A 182 -2.32 17.36 12.76
C CYS A 182 -1.70 18.13 11.57
N ARG A 183 -1.39 17.46 10.45
CA ARG A 183 -0.87 18.11 9.23
C ARG A 183 -1.92 18.08 8.09
N PRO A 184 -3.01 18.86 8.21
CA PRO A 184 -4.11 18.84 7.25
C PRO A 184 -3.71 19.34 5.84
N SER A 185 -2.60 20.05 5.70
CA SER A 185 -2.08 20.50 4.40
C SER A 185 -1.73 19.34 3.46
N LEU A 186 -1.33 18.18 4.01
CA LEU A 186 -1.07 16.97 3.23
C LEU A 186 -2.36 16.42 2.62
N PHE A 187 -3.44 16.41 3.40
CA PHE A 187 -4.76 15.94 3.00
C PHE A 187 -5.47 16.95 2.08
N LYS A 188 -5.41 18.26 2.35
CA LYS A 188 -6.11 19.29 1.57
C LYS A 188 -5.73 19.30 0.09
N ILE A 189 -4.46 19.07 -0.23
CA ILE A 189 -3.96 18.98 -1.61
C ILE A 189 -4.33 17.63 -2.24
N ALA A 190 -4.27 16.54 -1.48
CA ALA A 190 -4.64 15.19 -1.95
C ALA A 190 -6.15 15.05 -2.20
N MET A 191 -6.97 15.81 -1.48
CA MET A 191 -8.44 15.79 -1.54
C MET A 191 -9.02 16.76 -2.59
N LYS A 192 -8.18 17.51 -3.33
CA LYS A 192 -8.62 18.55 -4.27
C LYS A 192 -9.29 17.98 -5.54
N ARG A 193 -8.97 16.75 -5.91
CA ARG A 193 -9.63 16.00 -7.00
C ARG A 193 -9.83 14.56 -6.53
N TYR A 194 -11.03 14.01 -6.77
CA TYR A 194 -11.30 12.62 -6.48
C TYR A 194 -10.27 11.72 -7.16
N ASN A 195 -9.67 10.81 -6.39
CA ASN A 195 -8.75 9.81 -6.88
C ASN A 195 -9.07 8.48 -6.20
N VAL A 196 -9.07 7.39 -6.97
CA VAL A 196 -9.26 6.02 -6.49
C VAL A 196 -8.24 5.66 -5.40
N THR A 197 -7.07 6.30 -5.36
CA THR A 197 -6.05 6.11 -4.32
C THR A 197 -6.54 6.47 -2.90
N TRP A 198 -7.66 7.18 -2.73
CA TRP A 198 -8.24 7.45 -1.39
C TRP A 198 -8.70 6.17 -0.67
N TRP A 199 -8.92 5.08 -1.40
CA TRP A 199 -9.20 3.75 -0.82
C TRP A 199 -8.03 3.16 -0.01
N ALA A 200 -6.86 3.80 0.00
CA ALA A 200 -5.76 3.40 0.87
C ALA A 200 -5.95 3.83 2.34
N TYR A 201 -6.87 4.76 2.66
CA TYR A 201 -7.07 5.29 4.01
C TYR A 201 -7.90 4.41 4.98
N PRO A 202 -8.97 3.72 4.53
CA PRO A 202 -9.80 2.91 5.44
C PRO A 202 -9.03 1.83 6.17
N PHE A 203 -8.14 1.10 5.48
CA PHE A 203 -7.42 -0.02 6.08
C PHE A 203 -6.55 0.43 7.29
N PRO A 204 -5.64 1.41 7.17
CA PRO A 204 -4.84 1.89 8.30
C PRO A 204 -5.67 2.38 9.48
N ILE A 205 -6.75 3.15 9.22
CA ILE A 205 -7.61 3.68 10.29
C ILE A 205 -8.34 2.54 11.00
N THR A 206 -8.78 1.53 10.25
CA THR A 206 -9.45 0.35 10.81
C THR A 206 -8.53 -0.45 11.70
N VAL A 207 -7.28 -0.69 11.28
CA VAL A 207 -6.31 -1.44 12.09
C VAL A 207 -5.99 -0.71 13.41
N VAL A 208 -5.84 0.62 13.37
CA VAL A 208 -5.65 1.41 14.60
C VAL A 208 -6.87 1.32 15.52
N ALA A 209 -8.08 1.33 14.96
CA ALA A 209 -9.30 1.16 15.74
C ALA A 209 -9.36 -0.24 16.39
N ILE A 210 -9.02 -1.31 15.66
CA ILE A 210 -8.97 -2.68 16.20
C ILE A 210 -7.92 -2.77 17.34
N ALA A 211 -6.74 -2.19 17.16
CA ALA A 211 -5.71 -2.15 18.20
C ALA A 211 -6.16 -1.35 19.43
N ALA A 212 -6.97 -0.30 19.25
CA ALA A 212 -7.57 0.44 20.34
C ALA A 212 -8.65 -0.37 21.09
N THR A 213 -9.40 -1.23 20.38
CA THR A 213 -10.34 -2.18 21.01
C THR A 213 -9.60 -3.18 21.90
N GLU A 214 -8.56 -3.86 21.39
CA GLU A 214 -7.79 -4.81 22.19
C GLU A 214 -7.10 -4.11 23.40
N TYR A 215 -6.67 -2.85 23.23
CA TYR A 215 -6.14 -2.06 24.34
C TYR A 215 -7.19 -1.69 25.40
N ALA A 216 -8.40 -1.30 24.98
CA ALA A 216 -9.49 -0.95 25.89
C ALA A 216 -9.95 -2.15 26.70
N GLU A 217 -10.05 -3.32 26.08
CA GLU A 217 -10.38 -4.58 26.76
C GLU A 217 -9.33 -4.98 27.81
N GLU A 218 -8.04 -4.78 27.53
CA GLU A 218 -6.96 -5.10 28.47
C GLU A 218 -6.88 -4.14 29.66
N VAL A 219 -7.11 -2.84 29.44
CA VAL A 219 -6.95 -1.82 30.49
C VAL A 219 -8.23 -1.60 31.29
N GLY A 220 -9.41 -1.75 30.68
CA GLY A 220 -10.71 -1.55 31.32
C GLY A 220 -10.94 -0.13 31.86
N ALA A 221 -10.22 0.87 31.33
CA ALA A 221 -10.34 2.26 31.74
C ALA A 221 -11.26 3.06 30.81
N THR A 222 -12.07 3.95 31.39
CA THR A 222 -13.00 4.80 30.64
C THR A 222 -12.31 5.66 29.57
N GLU A 223 -11.07 6.09 29.82
CA GLU A 223 -10.28 6.84 28.83
C GLU A 223 -9.96 5.99 27.59
N ALA A 224 -9.65 4.70 27.79
CA ALA A 224 -9.38 3.76 26.70
C ALA A 224 -10.67 3.46 25.91
N ASP A 225 -11.81 3.35 26.59
CA ASP A 225 -13.12 3.16 25.94
C ASP A 225 -13.49 4.35 25.04
N VAL A 226 -13.26 5.58 25.53
CA VAL A 226 -13.50 6.80 24.73
C VAL A 226 -12.59 6.85 23.51
N LEU A 227 -11.32 6.48 23.66
CA LEU A 227 -10.37 6.40 22.55
C LEU A 227 -10.79 5.35 21.50
N MET A 228 -11.16 4.15 21.96
CA MET A 228 -11.68 3.08 21.10
C MET A 228 -12.91 3.54 20.32
N LEU A 229 -13.89 4.14 21.01
CA LEU A 229 -15.13 4.62 20.39
C LEU A 229 -14.85 5.70 19.34
N GLY A 230 -13.97 6.65 19.67
CA GLY A 230 -13.57 7.74 18.78
C GLY A 230 -12.89 7.22 17.50
N LEU A 231 -11.94 6.30 17.63
CA LEU A 231 -11.24 5.71 16.48
C LEU A 231 -12.15 4.83 15.63
N SER A 232 -13.03 4.06 16.26
CA SER A 232 -14.01 3.21 15.57
C SER A 232 -15.03 4.05 14.79
N ALA A 233 -15.58 5.09 15.42
CA ALA A 233 -16.48 6.03 14.75
C ALA A 233 -15.80 6.73 13.57
N LEU A 234 -14.55 7.16 13.74
CA LEU A 234 -13.77 7.75 12.66
C LEU A 234 -13.60 6.79 11.48
N SER A 235 -13.28 5.52 11.75
CA SER A 235 -13.14 4.50 10.70
C SER A 235 -14.43 4.32 9.89
N VAL A 236 -15.57 4.23 10.59
CA VAL A 236 -16.89 4.10 9.97
C VAL A 236 -17.22 5.32 9.12
N VAL A 237 -17.03 6.53 9.65
CA VAL A 237 -17.30 7.78 8.93
C VAL A 237 -16.44 7.89 7.68
N VAL A 238 -15.13 7.63 7.77
CA VAL A 238 -14.23 7.71 6.61
C VAL A 238 -14.63 6.71 5.53
N THR A 239 -14.92 5.47 5.91
CA THR A 239 -15.33 4.42 4.97
C THR A 239 -16.67 4.77 4.31
N PHE A 240 -17.65 5.25 5.09
CA PHE A 240 -18.95 5.66 4.60
C PHE A 240 -18.86 6.83 3.62
N LEU A 241 -18.09 7.87 3.95
CA LEU A 241 -17.87 9.00 3.06
C LEU A 241 -17.22 8.56 1.74
N LEU A 242 -16.22 7.68 1.79
CA LEU A 242 -15.57 7.16 0.57
C LEU A 242 -16.52 6.34 -0.29
N LEU A 243 -17.40 5.54 0.32
CA LEU A 243 -18.47 4.82 -0.38
C LEU A 243 -19.40 5.80 -1.09
N LEU A 244 -19.88 6.83 -0.39
CA LEU A 244 -20.74 7.87 -0.97
C LEU A 244 -20.04 8.58 -2.14
N PHE A 245 -18.82 9.07 -1.96
CA PHE A 245 -18.06 9.75 -3.01
C PHE A 245 -17.84 8.85 -4.24
N THR A 246 -17.53 7.58 -4.02
CA THR A 246 -17.35 6.61 -5.10
C THR A 246 -18.68 6.35 -5.81
N PHE A 247 -19.78 6.19 -5.08
CA PHE A 247 -21.10 5.99 -5.66
C PHE A 247 -21.55 7.19 -6.51
N PHE A 248 -21.43 8.41 -6.00
CA PHE A 248 -21.81 9.62 -6.73
C PHE A 248 -20.97 9.84 -7.98
N ASN A 249 -19.64 9.67 -7.90
CA ASN A 249 -18.76 9.80 -9.06
C ASN A 249 -19.00 8.69 -10.10
N THR A 250 -19.26 7.46 -9.67
CA THR A 250 -19.59 6.35 -10.58
C THR A 250 -20.90 6.61 -11.31
N ARG A 251 -21.92 7.16 -10.63
CA ARG A 251 -23.18 7.56 -11.25
C ARG A 251 -23.00 8.67 -12.29
N LEU A 252 -22.17 9.68 -12.02
CA LEU A 252 -21.84 10.75 -12.98
C LEU A 252 -21.15 10.21 -14.24
N THR A 253 -20.25 9.24 -14.10
CA THR A 253 -19.54 8.64 -15.26
C THR A 253 -20.44 7.72 -16.08
N ILE A 254 -21.36 6.99 -15.44
CA ILE A 254 -22.29 6.05 -16.13
C ILE A 254 -23.48 6.80 -16.76
N LEU A 255 -23.94 7.91 -16.18
CA LEU A 255 -25.02 8.75 -16.72
C LEU A 255 -24.56 9.68 -17.86
N SER A 256 -23.29 9.62 -18.26
CA SER A 256 -22.78 10.25 -19.48
C SER A 256 -22.56 9.20 -20.58
N PRO A 257 -23.61 8.62 -21.19
CA PRO A 257 -23.46 7.75 -22.33
C PRO A 257 -22.98 8.56 -23.54
N HIS A 258 -21.82 8.19 -24.09
CA HIS A 258 -21.36 8.41 -25.46
C HIS A 258 -21.88 9.65 -26.24
N HIS A 259 -21.00 10.64 -26.40
CA HIS A 259 -20.81 11.21 -27.73
C HIS A 259 -19.65 10.46 -28.41
N HIS A 260 -19.99 9.37 -29.09
CA HIS A 260 -19.17 8.86 -30.19
C HIS A 260 -19.09 9.95 -31.27
N GLN A 261 -17.91 10.51 -31.50
CA GLN A 261 -17.54 11.00 -32.81
C GLN A 261 -16.28 10.26 -33.26
N HIS A 262 -16.53 9.15 -33.95
CA HIS A 262 -15.56 8.54 -34.86
C HIS A 262 -15.22 9.59 -35.93
N HIS A 263 -14.02 10.20 -35.86
CA HIS A 263 -13.38 10.74 -37.04
C HIS A 263 -12.40 9.69 -37.55
N LEU A 264 -12.88 8.82 -38.45
CA LEU A 264 -12.00 8.19 -39.44
C LEU A 264 -11.36 9.31 -40.28
N PRO A 265 -10.05 9.25 -40.60
CA PRO A 265 -9.53 10.05 -41.69
C PRO A 265 -10.05 9.45 -43.01
N ALA A 266 -10.95 10.17 -43.66
CA ALA A 266 -11.33 9.87 -45.04
C ALA A 266 -10.09 10.04 -45.93
N THR A 267 -9.64 8.91 -46.48
CA THR A 267 -8.79 8.86 -47.67
C THR A 267 -9.50 9.58 -48.82
N THR A 268 -8.96 10.72 -49.25
CA THR A 268 -9.27 11.31 -50.56
C THR A 268 -8.02 11.23 -51.42
N HIS A 269 -8.01 10.23 -52.30
CA HIS A 269 -7.19 10.21 -53.50
C HIS A 269 -7.88 11.10 -54.55
N ALA A 270 -7.21 12.18 -54.97
CA ALA A 270 -7.37 12.84 -56.27
C ALA A 270 -6.10 13.70 -56.50
N LEU A 271 -5.05 13.11 -57.09
CA LEU A 271 -4.65 13.21 -58.50
C LEU A 271 -4.14 14.60 -58.96
N LYS A 272 -2.83 14.59 -59.29
CA LYS A 272 -2.12 15.29 -60.38
C LYS A 272 -2.21 16.82 -60.48
N ASP A 273 -1.08 17.46 -60.21
CA ASP A 273 -0.16 18.09 -61.18
C ASP A 273 1.16 18.36 -60.42
N GLY A 274 2.38 18.10 -60.88
CA GLY A 274 2.93 18.13 -62.22
C GLY A 274 3.94 19.27 -62.31
N THR A 275 5.21 19.04 -61.93
CA THR A 275 6.43 19.55 -62.62
C THR A 275 7.69 19.33 -61.77
N ALA A 276 8.70 18.75 -62.42
CA ALA A 276 10.06 18.58 -61.94
C ALA A 276 10.90 19.83 -62.21
N SER A 277 11.89 20.12 -61.38
CA SER A 277 13.17 20.72 -61.83
C SER A 277 14.27 20.60 -60.77
N THR A 278 15.29 19.79 -61.07
CA THR A 278 16.75 20.09 -60.97
C THR A 278 17.26 20.89 -59.77
N ALA A 279 18.05 20.31 -58.86
CA ALA A 279 19.50 20.08 -58.96
C ALA A 279 20.39 21.26 -58.49
N THR A 280 21.40 20.88 -57.69
CA THR A 280 22.74 21.49 -57.55
C THR A 280 22.93 22.79 -56.77
N ALA A 281 23.76 22.72 -55.71
CA ALA A 281 24.93 23.57 -55.39
C ALA A 281 25.09 23.69 -53.85
N LEU A 282 26.03 22.97 -53.21
CA LEU A 282 27.45 23.31 -53.02
C LEU A 282 27.73 24.46 -52.03
N ALA A 283 28.39 24.06 -50.93
CA ALA A 283 29.60 24.65 -50.33
C ALA A 283 29.54 25.91 -49.46
N GLY A 284 30.39 25.89 -48.41
CA GLY A 284 30.86 27.04 -47.63
C GLY A 284 30.59 26.91 -46.13
N LEU A 285 31.33 26.14 -45.34
CA LEU A 285 32.62 26.51 -44.71
C LEU A 285 32.67 27.97 -44.21
N ALA A 286 32.65 28.16 -42.88
CA ALA A 286 33.58 29.03 -42.15
C ALA A 286 33.31 29.02 -40.62
N VAL A 287 34.17 28.30 -39.90
CA VAL A 287 34.73 28.63 -38.56
C VAL A 287 35.56 29.93 -38.78
N PRO A 288 35.82 30.87 -37.81
CA PRO A 288 36.38 30.54 -36.48
C PRO A 288 36.16 31.52 -35.29
N ASN A 289 36.79 31.12 -34.17
CA ASN A 289 37.20 31.83 -32.94
C ASN A 289 36.11 32.02 -31.87
N ASN A 290 36.30 31.63 -30.60
CA ASN A 290 37.49 31.48 -29.76
C ASN A 290 37.40 30.23 -28.87
#